data_AF-A0A7C1SYQ0-F1
#
_entry.id   AF-A0A7C1SYQ0-F1
#
_cell.length_a   1.000
_cell.length_b   1.000
_cell.length_c   1.000
_cell.angle_alpha   90.00
_cell.angle_beta   90.00
_cell.angle_gamma   90.00
#
_symmetry.space_group_name_H-M   'P 1'
#
loop_
_entity.id
_entity.type
_entity.pdbx_description
1 polymer ?
#
loop_
_entity_poly.entity_id
_entity_poly.type
_entity_poly.pdbx_seq_one_letter_code
_entity_poly.pdbx_strand_id
1 'polypeptide(L)'
;MLTETGIDSGQVSEALQRVLRSRTFARSERLRSFLKFVVEMEQLGLSHQLKGYTIGIDVFSRNHGFDPGTDPLVRVQAGKLRKLLNQFYADEGRD
;
A
#
# COMPACT_ATOMS: atom_id res chain seq x y z
N MET A 1 -17.18 -14.40 25.46
CA MET A 1 -16.19 -13.30 25.49
C MET A 1 -14.89 -13.82 24.91
N LEU A 2 -14.75 -13.71 23.58
CA LEU A 2 -13.50 -13.93 22.84
C LEU A 2 -13.53 -12.86 21.74
N THR A 3 -12.74 -11.81 21.91
CA THR A 3 -12.55 -10.76 20.90
C THR A 3 -11.64 -11.31 19.82
N GLU A 4 -12.23 -11.92 18.79
CA GLU A 4 -11.51 -12.26 17.57
C GLU A 4 -11.04 -10.95 16.92
N THR A 5 -9.74 -10.69 17.04
CA THR A 5 -9.05 -9.54 16.44
C THR A 5 -8.83 -9.84 14.94
N GLY A 6 -9.92 -10.08 14.21
CA GLY A 6 -9.91 -9.97 12.76
C GLY A 6 -10.04 -8.49 12.44
N ILE A 7 -9.03 -7.89 11.80
CA ILE A 7 -9.22 -6.53 11.27
C ILE A 7 -10.38 -6.62 10.28
N ASP A 8 -11.51 -5.99 10.59
CA ASP A 8 -12.69 -6.05 9.72
C ASP A 8 -12.36 -5.38 8.38
N SER A 9 -12.66 -6.04 7.26
CA SER A 9 -12.37 -5.52 5.93
C SER A 9 -12.97 -4.12 5.70
N GLY A 10 -14.09 -3.82 6.36
CA GLY A 10 -14.70 -2.49 6.39
C GLY A 10 -13.79 -1.46 7.09
N GLN A 11 -13.26 -1.79 8.27
CA GLN A 11 -12.32 -0.92 8.99
C GLN A 11 -11.02 -0.68 8.20
N VAL A 12 -10.49 -1.71 7.53
CA VAL A 12 -9.30 -1.55 6.66
C VAL A 12 -9.59 -0.59 5.51
N SER A 13 -10.73 -0.78 4.83
CA SER A 13 -11.12 0.07 3.69
C SER A 13 -11.31 1.51 4.12
N GLU A 14 -11.92 1.74 5.28
CA GLU A 14 -12.12 3.09 5.82
C GLU A 14 -10.78 3.76 6.17
N ALA A 15 -9.89 3.05 6.87
CA ALA A 15 -8.54 3.53 7.17
C ALA A 15 -7.75 3.85 5.89
N LEU A 16 -7.82 2.97 4.88
CA LEU A 16 -7.23 3.19 3.56
C LEU A 16 -7.79 4.48 2.93
N GLN A 17 -9.11 4.68 2.91
CA GLN A 17 -9.70 5.89 2.34
C GLN A 17 -9.24 7.16 3.06
N ARG A 18 -9.11 7.13 4.40
CA ARG A 18 -8.55 8.25 5.17
C ARG A 18 -7.14 8.58 4.70
N VAL A 19 -6.26 7.58 4.63
CA VAL A 19 -4.88 7.76 4.14
C VAL A 19 -4.87 8.30 2.71
N LEU A 20 -5.67 7.73 1.79
CA LEU A 20 -5.70 8.12 0.38
C LEU A 20 -6.24 9.54 0.14
N ARG A 21 -7.15 10.03 1.00
CA ARG A 21 -7.70 11.40 0.96
C ARG A 21 -6.80 12.44 1.64
N SER A 22 -5.80 11.99 2.40
CA SER A 22 -4.91 12.87 3.16
C SER A 22 -4.02 13.70 2.25
N ARG A 23 -3.66 14.90 2.70
CA ARG A 23 -2.82 15.83 1.92
C ARG A 23 -1.45 15.22 1.63
N THR A 24 -0.94 14.43 2.58
CA THR A 24 0.31 13.67 2.48
C THR A 24 0.33 12.72 1.27
N PHE A 25 -0.79 12.06 0.95
CA PHE A 25 -0.91 11.12 -0.16
C PHE A 25 -1.56 11.72 -1.42
N ALA A 26 -2.33 12.81 -1.29
CA ALA A 26 -2.99 13.49 -2.38
C ALA A 26 -2.01 13.93 -3.49
N ARG A 27 -0.75 14.22 -3.13
CA ARG A 27 0.31 14.61 -4.08
C ARG A 27 0.92 13.46 -4.88
N SER A 28 0.61 12.19 -4.57
CA SER A 28 1.25 11.03 -5.20
C SER A 28 0.25 9.94 -5.57
N GLU A 29 -0.29 10.00 -6.79
CA GLU A 29 -1.18 8.96 -7.33
C GLU A 29 -0.54 7.57 -7.34
N ARG A 30 0.74 7.47 -7.70
CA ARG A 30 1.44 6.19 -7.69
C ARG A 30 1.47 5.51 -6.33
N LEU A 31 1.72 6.27 -5.26
CA LEU A 31 1.77 5.72 -3.90
C LEU A 31 0.37 5.37 -3.39
N ARG A 32 -0.65 6.14 -3.82
CA ARG A 32 -2.05 5.83 -3.57
C ARG A 32 -2.46 4.51 -4.22
N SER A 33 -2.20 4.33 -5.51
CA SER A 33 -2.47 3.07 -6.21
C SER A 33 -1.69 1.92 -5.61
N PHE A 34 -0.43 2.15 -5.20
CA PHE A 34 0.38 1.11 -4.58
C PHE A 34 -0.20 0.64 -3.24
N LEU A 35 -0.57 1.57 -2.36
CA LEU A 35 -1.20 1.23 -1.08
C LEU A 35 -2.54 0.52 -1.28
N LYS A 36 -3.38 1.03 -2.21
CA LYS A 36 -4.67 0.43 -2.54
C LYS A 36 -4.51 -1.01 -3.01
N PHE A 37 -3.58 -1.25 -3.93
CA PHE A 37 -3.28 -2.58 -4.45
C PHE A 37 -2.83 -3.56 -3.36
N VAL A 38 -1.96 -3.12 -2.45
CA VAL A 38 -1.48 -3.95 -1.34
C VAL A 38 -2.64 -4.35 -0.42
N VAL A 39 -3.50 -3.40 -0.06
CA VAL A 39 -4.67 -3.65 0.80
C VAL A 39 -5.69 -4.57 0.10
N GLU A 40 -5.99 -4.33 -1.17
CA GLU A 40 -6.93 -5.18 -1.92
C GLU A 40 -6.40 -6.61 -2.04
N MET A 41 -5.11 -6.79 -2.33
CA MET A 41 -4.49 -8.11 -2.37
C MET A 41 -4.53 -8.82 -1.00
N GLU A 42 -4.35 -8.08 0.09
CA GLU A 42 -4.42 -8.64 1.44
C GLU A 42 -5.86 -9.07 1.79
N GLN A 43 -6.85 -8.22 1.50
CA GLN A 43 -8.27 -8.56 1.68
C GLN A 43 -8.73 -9.76 0.84
N LEU A 44 -8.12 -9.96 -0.33
CA LEU A 44 -8.35 -11.14 -1.16
C LEU A 44 -7.63 -12.40 -0.64
N GLY A 45 -6.83 -12.30 0.43
CA GLY A 45 -5.99 -13.38 0.93
C GLY A 45 -4.81 -13.71 0.00
N LEU A 46 -4.51 -12.83 -0.95
CA LEU A 46 -3.46 -12.98 -1.96
C LEU A 46 -2.16 -12.27 -1.57
N SER A 47 -1.95 -12.01 -0.27
CA SER A 47 -0.74 -11.36 0.24
C SER A 47 0.55 -12.07 -0.18
N HIS A 48 0.49 -13.40 -0.40
CA HIS A 48 1.61 -14.20 -0.92
C HIS A 48 2.02 -13.81 -2.36
N GLN A 49 1.12 -13.20 -3.14
CA GLN A 49 1.34 -12.74 -4.51
C GLN A 49 1.89 -11.31 -4.58
N LEU A 50 2.03 -10.61 -3.44
CA LEU A 50 2.67 -9.30 -3.32
C LEU A 50 4.20 -9.40 -3.48
N LYS A 51 4.63 -9.93 -4.61
CA LYS A 51 6.02 -9.97 -5.03
C LYS A 51 6.38 -8.65 -5.69
N GLY A 52 7.64 -8.26 -5.56
CA GLY A 52 8.16 -7.05 -6.21
C GLY A 52 7.85 -7.02 -7.71
N TYR A 53 7.92 -8.18 -8.37
CA TYR A 53 7.57 -8.32 -9.78
C TYR A 53 6.11 -7.92 -10.09
N THR A 54 5.13 -8.51 -9.39
CA THR A 54 3.70 -8.24 -9.58
C THR A 54 3.41 -6.75 -9.38
N ILE A 55 3.95 -6.17 -8.31
CA ILE A 55 3.78 -4.74 -8.02
C ILE A 55 4.44 -3.89 -9.13
N GLY A 56 5.63 -4.25 -9.59
CA GLY A 56 6.33 -3.57 -10.67
C GLY A 56 5.50 -3.48 -11.95
N ILE A 57 4.86 -4.58 -12.34
CA ILE A 57 4.07 -4.65 -13.56
C ILE A 57 2.67 -4.07 -13.35
N ASP A 58 1.95 -4.52 -12.33
CA ASP A 58 0.53 -4.18 -12.13
C ASP A 58 0.35 -2.73 -11.63
N VAL A 59 1.20 -2.30 -10.69
CA VAL A 59 1.09 -0.95 -10.08
C VAL A 59 1.96 0.08 -10.82
N PHE A 60 3.19 -0.30 -11.20
CA PHE A 60 4.12 0.64 -11.84
C PHE A 60 4.14 0.54 -13.38
N SER A 61 3.28 -0.30 -13.97
CA SER A 61 3.19 -0.50 -15.43
C SER A 61 4.53 -0.81 -16.08
N ARG A 62 5.40 -1.53 -15.37
CA ARG A 62 6.68 -1.97 -15.92
C ARG A 62 6.49 -3.10 -16.92
N ASN A 63 7.42 -3.21 -17.85
CA ASN A 63 7.43 -4.26 -18.85
C ASN A 63 7.74 -5.63 -18.22
N HIS A 64 7.42 -6.71 -18.93
CA HIS A 64 7.69 -8.11 -18.53
C HIS A 64 9.17 -8.43 -18.28
N GLY A 65 10.10 -7.56 -18.71
CA GLY A 65 11.52 -7.65 -18.39
C GLY A 65 11.91 -7.02 -17.04
N PHE A 66 10.95 -6.58 -16.23
CA PHE A 66 11.22 -6.02 -14.91
C PHE A 66 11.75 -7.09 -13.96
N ASP A 67 12.91 -6.83 -13.37
CA ASP A 67 13.50 -7.71 -12.36
C ASP A 67 13.61 -6.98 -11.01
N PRO A 68 12.91 -7.45 -9.97
CA PRO A 68 12.93 -6.82 -8.64
C PRO A 68 14.24 -7.05 -7.86
N GLY A 69 15.17 -7.84 -8.41
CA GLY A 69 16.54 -8.00 -7.89
C GLY A 69 17.46 -6.86 -8.31
N THR A 70 17.34 -6.41 -9.55
CA THR A 70 18.19 -5.39 -10.19
C THR A 70 17.56 -4.00 -10.19
N ASP A 71 16.23 -3.89 -10.30
CA ASP A 71 15.51 -2.62 -10.27
C ASP A 71 14.94 -2.35 -8.86
N PRO A 72 15.48 -1.36 -8.13
CA PRO A 72 15.05 -1.07 -6.76
C PRO A 72 13.75 -0.27 -6.70
N LEU A 73 13.06 0.03 -7.81
CA LEU A 73 11.88 0.90 -7.85
C LEU A 73 10.85 0.49 -6.80
N VAL A 74 10.48 -0.79 -6.75
CA VAL A 74 9.45 -1.26 -5.83
C VAL A 74 9.90 -1.11 -4.38
N ARG A 75 11.17 -1.42 -4.08
CA ARG A 75 11.75 -1.25 -2.73
C ARG A 75 11.78 0.23 -2.33
N VAL A 76 12.17 1.11 -3.24
CA VAL A 76 12.22 2.56 -3.02
C VAL A 76 10.82 3.12 -2.79
N GLN A 77 9.83 2.71 -3.60
CA GLN A 77 8.44 3.15 -3.44
C GLN A 77 7.82 2.59 -2.17
N ALA A 78 8.13 1.35 -1.78
CA ALA A 78 7.72 0.79 -0.49
C ALA A 78 8.32 1.56 0.69
N GLY A 79 9.60 1.95 0.58
CA GLY A 79 10.24 2.82 1.57
C GLY A 79 9.56 4.19 1.69
N LYS A 80 9.26 4.83 0.54
CA LYS A 80 8.52 6.10 0.50
C LYS A 80 7.11 5.95 1.06
N LEU A 81 6.41 4.90 0.70
CA LEU A 81 5.07 4.58 1.20
C LEU A 81 5.08 4.49 2.72
N ARG A 82 6.03 3.75 3.29
CA ARG A 82 6.15 3.59 4.74
C ARG A 82 6.48 4.91 5.44
N LYS A 83 7.32 5.75 4.83
CA LYS A 83 7.62 7.10 5.35
C LYS A 83 6.40 8.00 5.35
N LEU A 84 5.62 8.02 4.26
CA LEU A 84 4.40 8.81 4.18
C LEU A 84 3.32 8.31 5.14
N LEU A 85 3.16 6.99 5.30
CA LEU A 85 2.25 6.43 6.31
C LEU A 85 2.65 6.91 7.71
N ASN A 86 3.93 6.84 8.04
CA ASN A 86 4.42 7.30 9.34
C ASN A 86 4.15 8.81 9.54
N GLN A 87 4.38 9.61 8.51
CA GLN A 87 4.08 11.04 8.53
C GLN A 87 2.58 11.32 8.66
N PHE A 88 1.73 10.58 7.95
CA PHE A 88 0.27 10.67 8.08
C PHE A 88 -0.16 10.37 9.52
N TYR A 89 0.23 9.23 10.08
CA TYR A 89 -0.14 8.86 11.46
C TYR A 89 0.49 9.75 12.53
N ALA A 90 1.56 10.48 12.22
CA ALA A 90 2.14 11.48 13.11
C ALA A 90 1.40 12.82 13.11
N ASP A 91 0.65 13.14 12.04
CA ASP A 91 0.02 14.44 11.80
C ASP A 91 -1.50 14.31 11.56
N GLU A 92 -1.93 14.07 10.32
CA GLU A 92 -3.35 14.02 9.90
C GLU A 92 -4.14 12.81 10.46
N GLY A 93 -3.43 11.73 10.83
CA GLY A 93 -3.98 10.44 11.25
C GLY A 93 -3.89 10.16 12.75
N ARG A 94 -3.63 11.17 13.58
CA ARG A 94 -3.76 11.09 15.05
C ARG A 94 -5.24 11.07 15.41
N ASP A 95 -5.82 9.88 15.46
CA ASP A 95 -7.18 9.63 15.92
C ASP A 95 -7.18 8.41 16.84
#